data_AF-A0A7X4HFX5-F1
#
_entry.id   AF-A0A7X4HFX5-F1
#
_cell.length_a   1.000
_cell.length_b   1.000
_cell.length_c   1.000
_cell.angle_alpha   90.00
_cell.angle_beta   90.00
_cell.angle_gamma   90.00
#
_symmetry.space_group_name_H-M   'P 1'
#
loop_
_entity.id
_entity.type
_entity.pdbx_description
1 polymer ?
#
loop_
_entity_poly.entity_id
_entity_poly.type
_entity_poly.pdbx_seq_one_letter_code
_entity_poly.pdbx_strand_id
1 'polypeptide(L)'
;MAMSRLSVTITAPIVLISALAIGLTVFLNVGKLDRTLGELEDSRLRFTINVLRQNLETGLDLGLPVRGLGNAQAAIDFETRQDPDIVAIVVKDERGRPAFTTGRPAERNSVTVSTPLSNNLGVTVGAIELHYSRRGHDQFVAGISRQLLLAGLVATALSTLLAVLGTRLWVRRIGRTLGSMEHALDASAPPVARPDRHAAALAELAAHSAGQALRELEQAQHAITSKDVAGEKL
;
A
#
# COMPACT_ATOMS: atom_id res chain seq x y z
N MET A 1 16.55 5.98 -37.02
CA MET A 1 15.49 5.14 -36.39
C MET A 1 15.96 4.23 -35.25
N ALA A 2 17.25 3.94 -35.06
CA ALA A 2 17.72 3.03 -34.01
C ALA A 2 17.70 3.61 -32.56
N MET A 3 17.89 4.93 -32.39
CA MET A 3 18.00 5.54 -31.05
C MET A 3 16.67 5.61 -30.27
N SER A 4 15.49 5.64 -30.91
CA SER A 4 14.21 5.65 -30.18
C SER A 4 13.92 4.30 -29.49
N ARG A 5 14.51 3.20 -29.98
CA ARG A 5 14.32 1.88 -29.40
C ARG A 5 15.04 1.72 -28.07
N LEU A 6 16.20 2.35 -27.91
CA LEU A 6 17.05 2.21 -26.71
C LEU A 6 16.47 2.92 -25.49
N SER A 7 15.88 4.10 -25.68
CA SER A 7 15.27 4.81 -24.56
C SER A 7 13.94 4.17 -24.12
N VAL A 8 13.14 3.66 -25.06
CA VAL A 8 11.92 2.91 -24.75
C VAL A 8 12.24 1.60 -24.02
N THR A 9 13.35 0.94 -24.34
CA THR A 9 13.77 -0.28 -23.63
C THR A 9 14.21 -0.04 -22.19
N ILE A 10 14.68 1.17 -21.85
CA ILE A 10 15.09 1.50 -20.47
C ILE A 10 13.93 2.05 -19.64
N THR A 11 13.04 2.85 -20.24
CA THR A 11 11.89 3.44 -19.51
C THR A 11 10.74 2.44 -19.31
N ALA A 12 10.51 1.52 -20.25
CA ALA A 12 9.48 0.49 -20.12
C ALA A 12 9.62 -0.39 -18.84
N PRO A 13 10.79 -0.93 -18.48
CA PRO A 13 10.94 -1.73 -17.27
C PRO A 13 10.76 -0.92 -15.99
N ILE A 14 11.18 0.36 -15.96
CA ILE A 14 10.96 1.23 -14.78
C ILE A 14 9.46 1.41 -14.55
N VAL A 15 8.69 1.73 -15.60
CA VAL A 15 7.23 1.87 -15.52
C VAL A 15 6.58 0.56 -15.10
N LEU A 16 7.02 -0.57 -15.66
CA LEU A 16 6.50 -1.89 -15.32
C LEU A 16 6.74 -2.22 -13.84
N ILE A 17 7.95 -1.96 -13.32
CA ILE A 17 8.30 -2.21 -11.91
C ILE A 17 7.49 -1.30 -10.99
N SER A 18 7.34 -0.01 -11.33
CA SER A 18 6.52 0.91 -10.53
C SER A 18 5.04 0.51 -10.51
N ALA A 19 4.48 0.09 -11.64
CA ALA A 19 3.09 -0.40 -11.71
C ALA A 19 2.92 -1.70 -10.88
N LEU A 20 3.88 -2.62 -10.98
CA LEU A 20 3.89 -3.86 -10.21
C LEU A 20 4.00 -3.58 -8.70
N ALA A 21 4.85 -2.63 -8.30
CA ALA A 21 5.01 -2.25 -6.90
C ALA A 21 3.71 -1.68 -6.31
N ILE A 22 3.04 -0.76 -7.02
CA ILE A 22 1.76 -0.20 -6.59
C ILE A 22 0.69 -1.28 -6.50
N GLY A 23 0.59 -2.15 -7.51
CA GLY A 23 -0.36 -3.27 -7.51
C GLY A 23 -0.13 -4.21 -6.32
N LEU A 24 1.15 -4.50 -6.03
CA LEU A 24 1.52 -5.34 -4.89
C LEU A 24 1.21 -4.67 -3.55
N THR A 25 1.43 -3.36 -3.41
CA THR A 25 1.06 -2.61 -2.19
C THR A 25 -0.44 -2.68 -1.94
N VAL A 26 -1.27 -2.46 -2.97
CA VAL A 26 -2.74 -2.57 -2.84
C VAL A 26 -3.14 -3.99 -2.45
N PHE A 27 -2.57 -5.00 -3.11
CA PHE A 27 -2.85 -6.40 -2.82
C PHE A 27 -2.50 -6.78 -1.38
N LEU A 28 -1.32 -6.38 -0.91
CA LEU A 28 -0.89 -6.61 0.47
C LEU A 28 -1.78 -5.88 1.48
N ASN A 29 -2.26 -4.68 1.14
CA ASN A 29 -3.11 -3.89 2.02
C ASN A 29 -4.49 -4.53 2.24
N VAL A 30 -5.10 -5.09 1.19
CA VAL A 30 -6.36 -5.83 1.32
C VAL A 30 -6.17 -7.08 2.19
N GLY A 31 -5.12 -7.87 1.93
CA GLY A 31 -4.85 -9.07 2.73
C GLY A 31 -4.52 -8.78 4.20
N LYS A 32 -3.94 -7.61 4.49
CA LYS A 32 -3.67 -7.17 5.86
C LYS A 32 -4.95 -6.72 6.58
N LEU A 33 -5.87 -6.06 5.87
CA LEU A 33 -7.15 -5.62 6.41
C LEU A 33 -8.00 -6.79 6.91
N ASP A 34 -8.05 -7.88 6.13
CA ASP A 34 -8.79 -9.09 6.49
C ASP A 34 -8.23 -9.73 7.78
N ARG A 35 -6.89 -9.75 7.94
CA ARG A 35 -6.24 -10.30 9.14
C ARG A 35 -6.45 -9.41 10.37
N THR A 36 -6.30 -8.10 10.23
CA THR A 36 -6.41 -7.18 11.38
C THR A 36 -7.84 -7.09 11.90
N LEU A 37 -8.85 -7.16 11.03
CA LEU A 37 -10.25 -7.18 11.47
C LEU A 37 -10.61 -8.50 12.17
N GLY A 38 -10.09 -9.64 11.69
CA GLY A 38 -10.30 -10.93 12.35
C GLY A 38 -9.68 -11.02 13.75
N GLU A 39 -8.50 -10.43 13.97
CA GLU A 39 -7.82 -10.42 15.28
C GLU A 39 -8.57 -9.58 16.34
N LEU A 40 -9.25 -8.52 15.92
CA LEU A 40 -10.06 -7.66 16.79
C LEU A 40 -11.38 -8.34 17.20
N GLU A 41 -12.00 -9.10 16.30
CA GLU A 41 -13.21 -9.90 16.59
C GLU A 41 -12.94 -11.00 17.62
N ASP A 42 -11.85 -11.76 17.44
CA ASP A 42 -11.47 -12.85 18.37
C ASP A 42 -11.21 -12.35 19.80
N SER A 43 -10.64 -11.14 19.93
CA SER A 43 -10.39 -10.51 21.24
C SER A 43 -11.68 -10.08 21.93
N ARG A 44 -12.63 -9.50 21.18
CA ARG A 44 -13.92 -9.06 21.73
C ARG A 44 -14.81 -10.24 22.14
N LEU A 45 -14.91 -11.26 21.28
CA LEU A 45 -15.66 -12.50 21.57
C LEU A 45 -15.13 -13.20 22.82
N ARG A 46 -13.80 -13.32 22.93
CA ARG A 46 -13.15 -13.93 24.08
C ARG A 46 -13.32 -13.10 25.35
N PHE A 47 -13.36 -11.77 25.23
CA PHE A 47 -13.64 -10.89 26.37
C PHE A 47 -15.08 -11.05 26.86
N THR A 48 -16.08 -10.97 25.98
CA THR A 48 -17.49 -11.11 26.34
C THR A 48 -17.79 -12.46 26.98
N ILE A 49 -17.27 -13.56 26.42
CA ILE A 49 -17.49 -14.90 27.01
C ILE A 49 -16.81 -15.06 28.37
N ASN A 50 -15.65 -14.43 28.58
CA ASN A 50 -14.95 -14.47 29.86
C ASN A 50 -15.70 -13.67 30.94
N VAL A 51 -16.24 -12.50 30.60
CA VAL A 51 -17.07 -11.70 31.53
C VAL A 51 -18.34 -12.47 31.91
N LEU A 52 -18.99 -13.10 30.92
CA LEU A 52 -20.20 -13.89 31.17
C LEU A 52 -19.90 -15.14 32.01
N ARG A 53 -18.77 -15.82 31.74
CA ARG A 53 -18.25 -16.91 32.57
C ARG A 53 -18.11 -16.44 34.01
N GLN A 54 -17.37 -15.36 34.25
CA GLN A 54 -17.04 -14.89 35.60
C GLN A 54 -18.29 -14.53 36.42
N ASN A 55 -19.29 -13.91 35.78
CA ASN A 55 -20.57 -13.60 36.43
C ASN A 55 -21.36 -14.87 36.81
N LEU A 56 -21.31 -15.90 35.95
CA LEU A 56 -22.00 -17.17 36.19
C LEU A 56 -21.26 -18.04 37.22
N GLU A 57 -19.93 -18.07 37.20
CA GLU A 57 -19.09 -18.75 38.20
C GLU A 57 -19.31 -18.13 39.58
N THR A 58 -19.42 -16.80 39.68
CA THR A 58 -19.77 -16.12 40.93
C THR A 58 -21.11 -16.59 41.48
N GLY A 59 -22.10 -16.84 40.62
CA GLY A 59 -23.41 -17.39 41.01
C GLY A 59 -23.35 -18.87 41.43
N LEU A 60 -22.47 -19.65 40.82
CA LEU A 60 -22.26 -21.07 41.12
C LEU A 60 -21.48 -21.28 42.42
N ASP A 61 -20.54 -20.40 42.72
CA ASP A 61 -19.78 -20.39 43.98
C ASP A 61 -20.67 -20.17 45.20
N LEU A 62 -21.84 -19.55 45.01
CA LEU A 62 -22.89 -19.41 46.03
C LEU A 62 -23.72 -20.70 46.21
N GLY A 63 -23.37 -21.79 45.52
CA GLY A 63 -24.02 -23.10 45.63
C GLY A 63 -25.35 -23.20 44.88
N LEU A 64 -25.69 -22.21 44.04
CA LEU A 64 -26.92 -22.23 43.25
C LEU A 64 -26.73 -23.12 42.01
N PRO A 65 -27.67 -24.05 41.72
CA PRO A 65 -27.63 -24.80 40.48
C PRO A 65 -27.81 -23.85 39.29
N VAL A 66 -27.17 -24.14 38.15
CA VAL A 66 -27.24 -23.30 36.94
C VAL A 66 -28.68 -22.83 36.65
N ARG A 67 -29.66 -23.73 36.68
CA ARG A 67 -31.09 -23.45 36.42
C ARG A 67 -31.77 -22.52 37.45
N GLY A 68 -31.16 -22.32 38.62
CA GLY A 68 -31.67 -21.48 39.71
C GLY A 68 -31.20 -20.03 39.65
N LEU A 69 -30.33 -19.67 38.70
CA LEU A 69 -29.82 -18.31 38.52
C LEU A 69 -30.87 -17.42 37.82
N GLY A 70 -31.94 -17.03 38.55
CA GLY A 70 -33.03 -16.20 38.00
C GLY A 70 -32.58 -14.86 37.41
N ASN A 71 -31.46 -14.31 37.91
CA ASN A 71 -30.86 -13.08 37.38
C ASN A 71 -29.99 -13.30 36.12
N ALA A 72 -29.56 -14.53 35.84
CA ALA A 72 -28.73 -14.82 34.66
C ALA A 72 -29.52 -14.63 33.37
N GLN A 73 -30.79 -15.06 33.33
CA GLN A 73 -31.64 -14.89 32.15
C GLN A 73 -31.84 -13.42 31.79
N ALA A 74 -32.09 -12.55 32.78
CA ALA A 74 -32.28 -11.12 32.54
C ALA A 74 -31.00 -10.41 32.04
N ALA A 75 -29.83 -10.79 32.57
CA ALA A 75 -28.54 -10.26 32.12
C ALA A 75 -28.21 -10.73 30.68
N ILE A 76 -28.46 -12.00 30.38
CA ILE A 76 -28.23 -12.61 29.06
C ILE A 76 -29.17 -12.02 28.00
N ASP A 77 -30.44 -11.79 28.34
CA ASP A 77 -31.43 -11.18 27.44
C ASP A 77 -31.20 -9.68 27.22
N PHE A 78 -30.50 -9.00 28.13
CA PHE A 78 -30.06 -7.62 27.96
C PHE A 78 -28.86 -7.54 27.02
N GLU A 79 -27.85 -8.40 27.22
CA GLU A 79 -26.65 -8.46 26.36
C GLU A 79 -27.02 -8.80 24.90
N THR A 80 -27.94 -9.75 24.70
CA THR A 80 -28.44 -10.14 23.36
C THR A 80 -29.25 -9.04 22.68
N ARG A 81 -29.87 -8.13 23.46
CA ARG A 81 -30.57 -6.96 22.91
C ARG A 81 -29.63 -5.81 22.57
N GLN A 82 -28.51 -5.71 23.27
CA GLN A 82 -27.55 -4.62 23.12
C GLN A 82 -26.56 -4.88 21.99
N ASP A 83 -26.22 -6.14 21.71
CA ASP A 83 -25.33 -6.53 20.63
C ASP A 83 -26.08 -7.35 19.55
N PRO A 84 -26.44 -6.74 18.40
CA PRO A 84 -27.20 -7.41 17.34
C PRO A 84 -26.44 -8.56 16.66
N ASP A 85 -25.12 -8.67 16.89
CA ASP A 85 -24.30 -9.72 16.28
C ASP A 85 -24.26 -11.01 17.13
N ILE A 86 -24.67 -10.95 18.40
CA ILE A 86 -24.89 -12.12 19.26
C ILE A 86 -26.18 -12.82 18.84
N VAL A 87 -26.04 -13.99 18.21
CA VAL A 87 -27.19 -14.77 17.68
C VAL A 87 -27.88 -15.56 18.77
N ALA A 88 -27.07 -16.22 19.61
CA ALA A 88 -27.57 -17.00 20.73
C ALA A 88 -26.50 -17.16 21.80
N ILE A 89 -26.93 -17.19 23.06
CA ILE A 89 -26.13 -17.69 24.18
C ILE A 89 -26.85 -18.91 24.71
N VAL A 90 -26.13 -20.04 24.76
CA VAL A 90 -26.64 -21.31 25.26
C VAL A 90 -25.80 -21.72 26.46
N VAL A 91 -26.42 -21.77 27.63
CA VAL A 91 -25.77 -22.28 28.84
C VAL A 91 -26.19 -23.73 29.01
N LYS A 92 -25.23 -24.65 29.01
CA LYS A 92 -25.44 -26.09 29.21
C LYS A 92 -25.09 -26.49 30.64
N ASP A 93 -25.89 -27.39 31.21
CA ASP A 93 -25.61 -28.03 32.49
C ASP A 93 -24.53 -29.13 32.36
N GLU A 94 -24.15 -29.72 33.49
CA GLU A 94 -23.21 -30.86 33.60
C GLU A 94 -23.53 -32.04 32.69
N ARG A 95 -24.81 -32.19 32.29
CA ARG A 95 -25.30 -33.29 31.45
C ARG A 95 -25.35 -32.88 29.97
N GLY A 96 -24.82 -31.71 29.63
CA GLY A 96 -24.83 -31.14 28.28
C GLY A 96 -26.20 -30.64 27.84
N ARG A 97 -27.20 -30.56 28.74
CA ARG A 97 -28.55 -30.10 28.39
C ARG A 97 -28.60 -28.57 28.48
N PRO A 98 -29.25 -27.88 27.53
CA PRO A 98 -29.40 -26.44 27.61
C PRO A 98 -30.24 -26.09 28.84
N ALA A 99 -29.60 -25.43 29.81
CA ALA A 99 -30.24 -24.85 30.99
C ALA A 99 -30.86 -23.50 30.65
N PHE A 100 -30.17 -22.71 29.81
CA PHE A 100 -30.68 -21.45 29.26
C PHE A 100 -30.35 -21.32 27.79
N THR A 101 -31.24 -20.68 27.05
CA THR A 101 -31.02 -20.32 25.65
C THR A 101 -31.67 -18.97 25.43
N THR A 102 -30.93 -18.05 24.83
CA THR A 102 -31.44 -16.75 24.40
C THR A 102 -31.21 -16.56 22.91
N GLY A 103 -31.92 -15.60 22.33
CA GLY A 103 -31.76 -15.21 20.94
C GLY A 103 -32.48 -16.11 19.95
N ARG A 104 -31.92 -16.26 18.75
CA ARG A 104 -32.49 -17.06 17.66
C ARG A 104 -31.77 -18.41 17.58
N PRO A 105 -32.42 -19.48 17.11
CA PRO A 105 -31.74 -20.76 16.90
C PRO A 105 -30.49 -20.53 16.03
N ALA A 106 -29.36 -21.04 16.52
CA ALA A 106 -28.05 -20.86 15.88
C ALA A 106 -28.12 -21.29 14.41
N GLU A 107 -27.83 -20.35 13.51
CA GLU A 107 -27.78 -20.64 12.09
C GLU A 107 -26.53 -21.45 11.74
N ARG A 108 -26.61 -22.23 10.66
CA ARG A 108 -25.54 -23.14 10.22
C ARG A 108 -24.18 -22.44 9.96
N ASN A 109 -24.17 -21.12 9.82
CA ASN A 109 -22.98 -20.31 9.55
C ASN A 109 -22.56 -19.42 10.75
N SER A 110 -23.06 -19.68 11.96
CA SER A 110 -22.60 -18.97 13.15
C SER A 110 -21.26 -19.50 13.63
N VAL A 111 -20.36 -18.62 14.08
CA VAL A 111 -19.15 -19.03 14.80
C VAL A 111 -19.57 -19.37 16.23
N THR A 112 -19.19 -20.56 16.69
CA THR A 112 -19.49 -21.03 18.06
C THR A 112 -18.22 -20.99 18.90
N VAL A 113 -18.24 -20.22 19.98
CA VAL A 113 -17.18 -20.23 21.00
C VAL A 113 -17.73 -20.90 22.25
N SER A 114 -17.10 -21.98 22.69
CA SER A 114 -17.50 -22.72 23.89
C SER A 114 -16.47 -22.56 24.99
N THR A 115 -16.95 -22.56 26.22
CA THR A 115 -16.14 -22.36 27.40
C THR A 115 -16.69 -23.22 28.53
N PRO A 116 -15.83 -24.01 29.22
CA PRO A 116 -16.27 -24.73 30.40
C PRO A 116 -16.56 -23.75 31.53
N LEU A 117 -17.56 -24.09 32.33
CA LEU A 117 -17.95 -23.36 33.53
C LEU A 117 -17.48 -24.18 34.73
N SER A 118 -16.68 -23.58 35.61
CA SER A 118 -16.17 -24.28 36.80
C SER A 118 -16.60 -23.57 38.08
N ASN A 119 -16.74 -24.31 39.17
CA ASN A 119 -16.91 -23.72 40.50
C ASN A 119 -15.55 -23.51 41.19
N ASN A 120 -15.57 -22.88 42.37
CA ASN A 120 -14.43 -22.69 43.25
C ASN A 120 -13.71 -23.98 43.71
N LEU A 121 -14.33 -25.15 43.52
CA LEU A 121 -13.73 -26.47 43.77
C LEU A 121 -12.99 -27.02 42.52
N GLY A 122 -12.96 -26.26 41.42
CA GLY A 122 -12.36 -26.67 40.15
C GLY A 122 -13.16 -27.72 39.37
N VAL A 123 -14.42 -27.97 39.76
CA VAL A 123 -15.29 -28.94 39.12
C VAL A 123 -16.05 -28.27 37.99
N THR A 124 -16.00 -28.84 36.78
CA THR A 124 -16.76 -28.36 35.61
C THR A 124 -18.24 -28.66 35.79
N VAL A 125 -19.03 -27.62 36.02
CA VAL A 125 -20.47 -27.66 36.31
C VAL A 125 -21.35 -27.36 35.07
N GLY A 126 -20.73 -27.13 33.91
CA GLY A 126 -21.42 -26.87 32.66
C GLY A 126 -20.53 -26.25 31.60
N ALA A 127 -21.16 -25.71 30.56
CA ALA A 127 -20.48 -24.96 29.51
C ALA A 127 -21.34 -23.81 29.01
N ILE A 128 -20.71 -22.71 28.63
CA ILE A 128 -21.35 -21.59 27.94
C ILE A 128 -20.95 -21.69 26.47
N GLU A 129 -21.94 -21.69 25.59
CA GLU A 129 -21.77 -21.60 24.14
C GLU A 129 -22.32 -20.27 23.66
N LEU A 130 -21.46 -19.50 23.01
CA LEU A 130 -21.80 -18.24 22.36
C LEU A 130 -21.83 -18.47 20.85
N HIS A 131 -22.95 -18.15 20.22
CA HIS A 131 -23.14 -18.18 18.78
C HIS A 131 -23.18 -16.75 18.23
N TYR A 132 -22.30 -16.46 17.29
CA TYR A 132 -22.13 -15.12 16.71
C TYR A 132 -22.34 -15.14 15.19
N SER A 133 -23.05 -14.14 14.65
CA SER A 133 -23.35 -14.01 13.21
C SER A 133 -22.34 -13.08 12.56
N ARG A 134 -21.61 -13.59 11.56
CA ARG A 134 -20.72 -12.75 10.72
C ARG A 134 -21.47 -11.88 9.70
N ARG A 135 -22.78 -12.04 9.52
CA ARG A 135 -23.52 -11.41 8.41
C ARG A 135 -23.51 -9.89 8.39
N GLY A 136 -23.55 -9.23 9.55
CA GLY A 136 -23.52 -7.77 9.65
C GLY A 136 -22.15 -7.21 9.24
N HIS A 137 -21.08 -7.87 9.69
CA HIS A 137 -19.70 -7.47 9.40
C HIS A 137 -19.27 -7.84 7.99
N ASP A 138 -19.66 -9.00 7.44
CA ASP A 138 -19.30 -9.41 6.08
C ASP A 138 -19.77 -8.38 5.03
N GLN A 139 -20.92 -7.74 5.24
CA GLN A 139 -21.43 -6.68 4.34
C GLN A 139 -20.64 -5.37 4.46
N PHE A 140 -20.23 -5.01 5.68
CA PHE A 140 -19.40 -3.83 5.93
C PHE A 140 -17.99 -4.01 5.36
N VAL A 141 -17.38 -5.18 5.59
CA VAL A 141 -16.07 -5.58 5.05
C VAL A 141 -16.13 -5.70 3.52
N ALA A 142 -17.21 -6.23 2.95
CA ALA A 142 -17.41 -6.26 1.50
C ALA A 142 -17.52 -4.85 0.90
N GLY A 143 -18.17 -3.91 1.61
CA GLY A 143 -18.26 -2.52 1.20
C GLY A 143 -16.89 -1.82 1.19
N ILE A 144 -16.13 -1.98 2.26
CA ILE A 144 -14.79 -1.38 2.41
C ILE A 144 -13.80 -1.99 1.41
N SER A 145 -13.76 -3.32 1.28
CA SER A 145 -12.88 -3.99 0.30
C SER A 145 -13.18 -3.55 -1.13
N ARG A 146 -14.46 -3.35 -1.49
CA ARG A 146 -14.85 -2.81 -2.80
C ARG A 146 -14.38 -1.38 -3.00
N GLN A 147 -14.46 -0.52 -1.99
CA GLN A 147 -13.92 0.84 -2.06
C GLN A 147 -12.40 0.85 -2.20
N LEU A 148 -11.68 0.01 -1.44
CA LEU A 148 -10.22 -0.12 -1.58
C LEU A 148 -9.81 -0.66 -2.94
N LEU A 149 -10.54 -1.64 -3.47
CA LEU A 149 -10.30 -2.17 -4.82
C LEU A 149 -10.52 -1.11 -5.89
N LEU A 150 -11.60 -0.32 -5.79
CA LEU A 150 -11.85 0.79 -6.72
C LEU A 150 -10.78 1.88 -6.61
N ALA A 151 -10.42 2.29 -5.40
CA ALA A 151 -9.35 3.26 -5.16
C ALA A 151 -8.01 2.76 -5.72
N GLY A 152 -7.69 1.47 -5.50
CA GLY A 152 -6.52 0.81 -6.05
C GLY A 152 -6.52 0.81 -7.58
N LEU A 153 -7.62 0.42 -8.21
CA LEU A 153 -7.78 0.44 -9.67
C LEU A 153 -7.61 1.84 -10.26
N VAL A 154 -8.21 2.86 -9.62
CA VAL A 154 -8.08 4.26 -10.04
C VAL A 154 -6.63 4.73 -9.91
N ALA A 155 -5.95 4.41 -8.81
CA ALA A 155 -4.55 4.75 -8.60
C ALA A 155 -3.65 4.06 -9.64
N THR A 156 -3.89 2.79 -9.95
CA THR A 156 -3.16 2.06 -10.99
C THR A 156 -3.40 2.67 -12.36
N ALA A 157 -4.65 2.97 -12.71
CA ALA A 157 -5.00 3.60 -13.98
C ALA A 157 -4.34 4.99 -14.14
N LEU A 158 -4.35 5.82 -13.09
CA LEU A 158 -3.68 7.13 -13.07
C LEU A 158 -2.17 6.99 -13.22
N SER A 159 -1.56 6.04 -12.54
CA SER A 159 -0.12 5.77 -12.65
C SER A 159 0.27 5.33 -14.06
N THR A 160 -0.49 4.41 -14.67
CA THR A 160 -0.29 3.99 -16.06
C THR A 160 -0.45 5.17 -17.02
N LEU A 161 -1.49 5.99 -16.82
CA LEU A 161 -1.73 7.17 -17.66
C LEU A 161 -0.57 8.17 -17.57
N LEU A 162 -0.12 8.50 -16.36
CA LEU A 162 1.02 9.39 -16.12
C LEU A 162 2.31 8.85 -16.72
N ALA A 163 2.55 7.54 -16.62
CA ALA A 163 3.71 6.90 -17.23
C ALA A 163 3.68 7.02 -18.77
N VAL A 164 2.52 6.77 -19.40
CA VAL A 164 2.35 6.91 -20.85
C VAL A 164 2.53 8.37 -21.28
N LEU A 165 1.90 9.32 -20.58
CA LEU A 165 2.04 10.75 -20.88
C LEU A 165 3.47 11.25 -20.68
N GLY A 166 4.09 10.88 -19.57
CA GLY A 166 5.48 11.23 -19.24
C GLY A 166 6.43 10.74 -20.32
N THR A 167 6.29 9.48 -20.73
CA THR A 167 7.08 8.90 -21.84
C THR A 167 6.87 9.68 -23.13
N ARG A 168 5.62 9.99 -23.50
CA ARG A 168 5.31 10.72 -24.75
C ARG A 168 5.83 12.15 -24.74
N LEU A 169 5.73 12.87 -23.62
CA LEU A 169 6.23 14.23 -23.50
C LEU A 169 7.75 14.27 -23.52
N TRP A 170 8.40 13.32 -22.86
CA TRP A 170 9.85 13.23 -22.82
C TRP A 170 10.43 12.95 -24.21
N VAL A 171 9.83 12.01 -24.97
CA VAL A 171 10.20 11.76 -26.39
C VAL A 171 9.97 13.02 -27.26
N ARG A 172 8.85 13.73 -27.10
CA ARG A 172 8.61 14.99 -27.84
C ARG A 172 9.62 16.08 -27.47
N ARG A 173 10.02 16.17 -26.20
CA ARG A 173 10.98 17.18 -25.72
C ARG A 173 12.37 16.92 -26.32
N ILE A 174 12.79 15.67 -26.35
CA ILE A 174 14.10 15.28 -26.90
C ILE A 174 14.13 15.41 -28.42
N GLY A 175 13.04 15.10 -29.11
CA GLY A 175 12.94 15.32 -30.56
C GLY A 175 13.12 16.80 -30.94
N ARG A 176 12.62 17.73 -30.11
CA ARG A 176 12.83 19.17 -30.33
C ARG A 176 14.28 19.60 -30.13
N THR A 177 14.95 19.11 -29.09
CA THR A 177 16.35 19.47 -28.81
C THR A 177 17.33 18.86 -29.82
N LEU A 178 17.04 17.67 -30.31
CA LEU A 178 17.85 17.04 -31.37
C LEU A 178 17.66 17.75 -32.71
N GLY A 179 16.43 18.16 -33.06
CA GLY A 179 16.18 18.94 -34.28
C GLY A 179 16.93 20.27 -34.33
N SER A 180 17.06 20.97 -33.20
CA SER A 180 17.88 22.20 -33.13
C SER A 180 19.38 21.94 -33.27
N MET A 181 19.87 20.79 -32.81
CA MET A 181 21.27 20.41 -32.99
C MET A 181 21.54 19.97 -34.44
N GLU A 182 20.63 19.22 -35.06
CA GLU A 182 20.74 18.78 -36.45
C GLU A 182 20.72 19.98 -37.42
N HIS A 183 19.88 21.00 -37.17
CA HIS A 183 19.89 22.25 -37.93
C HIS A 183 21.15 23.11 -37.69
N ALA A 184 21.83 22.98 -36.54
CA ALA A 184 23.08 23.67 -36.28
C ALA A 184 24.30 22.97 -36.92
N LEU A 185 24.18 21.68 -37.27
CA LEU A 185 25.21 20.91 -37.96
C LEU A 185 25.02 20.84 -39.48
N ASP A 186 23.82 21.10 -39.99
CA ASP A 186 23.56 21.15 -41.44
C ASP A 186 24.07 22.47 -42.04
N ALA A 187 25.26 22.43 -42.65
CA ALA A 187 25.97 23.58 -43.22
C ALA A 187 25.23 24.24 -44.41
N SER A 188 24.09 23.72 -44.82
CA SER A 188 23.28 24.22 -45.95
C SER A 188 21.98 24.92 -45.51
N ALA A 189 21.73 25.08 -44.21
CA ALA A 189 20.51 25.72 -43.71
C ALA A 189 20.51 27.25 -43.95
N PRO A 190 19.38 27.84 -44.42
CA PRO A 190 19.29 29.29 -44.62
C PRO A 190 19.46 30.04 -43.28
N PRO A 191 20.09 31.23 -43.28
CA PRO A 191 20.43 31.95 -42.06
C PRO A 191 19.19 32.20 -41.21
N VAL A 192 19.21 31.71 -39.97
CA VAL A 192 18.15 31.89 -38.99
C VAL A 192 17.92 33.39 -38.80
N ALA A 193 16.73 33.87 -39.17
CA ALA A 193 16.43 35.29 -39.30
C ALA A 193 16.52 36.12 -38.00
N ARG A 194 16.66 35.49 -36.82
CA ARG A 194 17.05 36.15 -35.56
C ARG A 194 17.77 35.13 -34.66
N PRO A 195 19.09 35.27 -34.40
CA PRO A 195 19.76 34.43 -33.43
C PRO A 195 19.24 34.76 -32.03
N ASP A 196 18.84 33.73 -31.28
CA ASP A 196 18.59 33.85 -29.85
C ASP A 196 19.82 34.46 -29.18
N ARG A 197 19.64 35.47 -28.30
CA ARG A 197 20.74 36.18 -27.64
C ARG A 197 21.76 35.24 -26.96
N HIS A 198 21.29 34.09 -26.49
CA HIS A 198 22.14 33.06 -25.90
C HIS A 198 23.02 32.34 -26.94
N ALA A 199 22.50 32.08 -28.14
CA ALA A 199 23.28 31.48 -29.23
C ALA A 199 24.35 32.44 -29.75
N ALA A 200 24.02 33.75 -29.83
CA ALA A 200 25.00 34.78 -30.17
C ALA A 200 26.13 34.88 -29.12
N ALA A 201 25.77 34.87 -27.83
CA ALA A 201 26.76 34.90 -26.74
C ALA A 201 27.68 33.66 -26.73
N LEU A 202 27.14 32.47 -27.02
CA LEU A 202 27.92 31.24 -27.13
C LEU A 202 28.86 31.25 -28.34
N ALA A 203 28.41 31.76 -29.48
CA ALA A 203 29.24 31.89 -30.67
C ALA A 203 30.41 32.88 -30.45
N GLU A 204 30.15 33.99 -29.75
CA GLU A 204 31.16 34.99 -29.42
C GLU A 204 32.20 34.44 -28.43
N LEU A 205 31.76 33.68 -27.42
CA LEU A 205 32.65 32.99 -26.48
C LEU A 205 33.54 31.95 -27.18
N ALA A 206 32.97 31.18 -28.11
CA ALA A 206 33.70 30.18 -28.88
C ALA A 206 34.72 30.82 -29.85
N ALA A 207 34.38 31.95 -30.47
CA ALA A 207 35.31 32.70 -31.30
C ALA A 207 36.47 33.27 -30.47
N HIS A 208 36.19 33.74 -29.25
CA HIS A 208 37.21 34.26 -28.34
C HIS A 208 38.18 33.16 -27.88
N SER A 209 37.67 31.99 -27.49
CA SER A 209 38.50 30.87 -27.05
C SER A 209 39.35 30.29 -28.18
N ALA A 210 38.80 30.19 -29.40
CA ALA A 210 39.56 29.76 -30.57
C ALA A 210 40.71 30.73 -30.91
N GLY A 211 40.45 32.05 -30.84
CA GLY A 211 41.48 33.07 -31.06
C GLY A 211 42.54 33.12 -29.97
N GLN A 212 42.23 32.68 -28.75
CA GLN A 212 43.20 32.55 -27.67
C GLN A 212 44.08 31.31 -27.84
N ALA A 213 43.47 30.17 -28.20
CA ALA A 213 44.20 28.92 -28.45
C ALA A 213 45.18 29.04 -29.62
N LEU A 214 44.82 29.75 -30.70
CA LEU A 214 45.73 30.01 -31.82
C LEU A 214 46.95 30.84 -31.41
N ARG A 215 46.76 31.86 -30.58
CA ARG A 215 47.85 32.69 -30.07
C ARG A 215 48.76 31.93 -29.12
N GLU A 216 48.21 31.05 -28.29
CA GLU A 216 49.01 30.16 -27.43
C GLU A 216 49.85 29.18 -28.25
N LEU A 217 49.32 28.64 -29.35
CA LEU A 217 50.07 27.79 -30.27
C LEU A 217 51.20 28.55 -31.00
N GLU A 218 50.96 29.77 -31.48
CA GLU A 218 52.01 30.60 -32.08
C GLU A 218 53.12 30.94 -31.08
N GLN A 219 52.75 31.27 -29.84
CA GLN A 219 53.73 31.54 -28.78
C GLN A 219 54.56 30.29 -28.43
N ALA A 220 53.92 29.13 -28.34
CA ALA A 220 54.61 27.86 -28.12
C ALA A 220 55.57 27.54 -29.27
N GLN A 221 55.16 27.78 -30.52
CA GLN A 221 56.02 27.57 -31.69
C GLN A 221 57.23 28.50 -31.67
N HIS A 222 57.04 29.80 -31.40
CA HIS A 222 58.15 30.74 -31.28
C HIS A 222 59.10 30.40 -30.13
N ALA A 223 58.58 29.93 -28.99
CA ALA A 223 59.41 29.49 -27.87
C ALA A 223 60.28 28.29 -28.26
N ILE A 224 59.74 27.32 -29.01
CA ILE A 224 60.51 26.16 -29.51
C ILE A 224 61.58 26.61 -30.50
N THR A 225 61.24 27.44 -31.48
CA THR A 225 62.21 27.93 -32.49
C THR A 225 63.31 28.79 -31.85
N SER A 226 62.99 29.61 -30.85
CA SER A 226 64.00 30.43 -30.15
C SER A 226 64.96 29.59 -29.29
N LYS A 227 64.49 28.48 -28.74
CA LYS A 227 65.29 27.56 -27.94
C LYS A 227 66.25 26.72 -28.79
N ASP A 228 65.88 26.41 -30.02
CA ASP A 228 66.74 25.73 -31.00
C ASP A 228 67.94 26.62 -31.40
N VAL A 229 67.70 27.91 -31.64
CA VAL A 229 68.76 28.90 -31.97
C VAL A 229 69.71 29.16 -30.79
N ALA A 230 69.26 29.00 -29.55
CA ALA A 230 70.11 29.11 -28.36
C ALA A 230 70.91 27.83 -28.06
N GLY A 231 70.45 26.66 -28.54
CA GLY A 231 71.15 25.38 -28.39
C GLY A 231 72.31 25.19 -29.38
N GLU A 232 72.35 25.93 -30.48
CA GLU A 232 73.39 25.85 -31.52
C GLU A 232 74.64 26.73 -31.23
N LYS A 233 74.67 27.44 -30.10
CA LYS A 233 75.79 28.32 -29.69
C LYS A 233 76.62 27.79 -28.51
N LEU A 234 76.61 26.49 -28.25
CA LEU A 234 77.51 25.82 -27.31
C LEU A 234 78.53 24.96 -28.05
#